data_AF-A0A6B2G392-F1
#
_entry.id   AF-A0A6B2G392-F1
#
_cell.length_a   1.000
_cell.length_b   1.000
_cell.length_c   1.000
_cell.angle_alpha   90.00
_cell.angle_beta   90.00
_cell.angle_gamma   90.00
#
_symmetry.space_group_name_H-M   'P 1'
#
loop_
_entity.id
_entity.type
_entity.pdbx_description
1 polymer ?
#
loop_
_entity_poly.entity_id
_entity_poly.type
_entity_poly.pdbx_seq_one_letter_code
_entity_poly.pdbx_strand_id
1 'polypeptide(L)'
;MNINTREIKKSDKVFIDKDTFLDPDILIMLFDAKSGTQAPFLLNALKKYKANDGNNDELAGIEIGLLKKLLSDFKHTTPNIEEEWIEIFEKSLYKYVRNSGKAQIVREKLIDLKELQKIKSTGNITASNTIYFKKERFFYQGESFSSLANDFFGDLKEILIYCFDCCDEFERLEVFLAFQKIFATAWNNTLTDYLGFLFNRITNVLRDLGDVIIVGDKNEFKNYYKSVNIISFFHSNLTVKRVIPMLVAKMIYNKQKNAAFGTNIKQTTHLIIDEAHNILGSVRSKSDYWQNKRLVAFEEIVKEGRKFGFFLTIASQRPADISPTIMSQLHNFFIHLLVNEKDLAMIENTMPTLDRTSFGMIPSLGQGETVLTGKAFPISIFAHVSHASKEYRPKSDDIILTDIWK
;
A
#
# COMPACT_ATOMS: atom_id res chain seq x y z
N MET A 1 -3.72 -10.09 16.24
CA MET A 1 -2.74 -9.18 15.63
C MET A 1 -2.98 -7.78 16.19
N ASN A 2 -2.03 -7.22 16.91
CA ASN A 2 -2.05 -5.87 17.46
C ASN A 2 -1.13 -4.97 16.63
N ILE A 3 -1.73 -4.12 15.80
CA ILE A 3 -0.99 -3.21 14.93
C ILE A 3 -0.69 -1.91 15.69
N ASN A 4 0.60 -1.58 15.78
CA ASN A 4 1.10 -0.49 16.61
C ASN A 4 2.10 0.38 15.85
N THR A 5 1.66 1.57 15.45
CA THR A 5 2.52 2.55 14.76
C THR A 5 3.24 3.49 15.72
N ARG A 6 3.00 3.38 17.04
CA ARG A 6 3.70 4.16 18.07
C ARG A 6 4.95 3.46 18.58
N GLU A 7 4.90 2.13 18.66
CA GLU A 7 6.01 1.27 19.07
C GLU A 7 6.19 0.12 18.06
N ILE A 8 6.82 0.43 16.92
CA ILE A 8 6.96 -0.48 15.77
C ILE A 8 7.55 -1.85 16.16
N LYS A 9 8.54 -1.87 17.08
CA LYS A 9 9.16 -3.11 17.57
C LYS A 9 8.20 -4.07 18.28
N LYS A 10 7.05 -3.59 18.75
CA LYS A 10 5.99 -4.39 19.39
C LYS A 10 4.77 -4.59 18.49
N SER A 11 4.81 -4.09 17.25
CA SER A 11 3.71 -4.27 16.31
C SER A 11 3.74 -5.67 15.74
N ASP A 12 2.58 -6.32 15.72
CA ASP A 12 2.36 -7.39 14.76
C ASP A 12 2.35 -6.80 13.35
N LYS A 13 2.61 -7.64 12.35
CA LYS A 13 2.43 -7.27 10.94
C LYS A 13 1.15 -7.90 10.39
N VAL A 14 0.68 -7.40 9.26
CA VAL A 14 -0.43 -7.98 8.49
C VAL A 14 0.13 -8.50 7.18
N PHE A 15 -0.18 -9.75 6.85
CA PHE A 15 0.21 -10.31 5.56
C PHE A 15 -0.69 -9.78 4.45
N ILE A 16 -0.10 -9.28 3.37
CA ILE A 16 -0.78 -8.89 2.13
C ILE A 16 -0.12 -9.64 0.97
N ASP A 17 -0.90 -10.29 0.10
CA ASP A 17 -0.31 -10.93 -1.06
C ASP A 17 0.20 -9.91 -2.08
N LYS A 18 1.21 -10.34 -2.84
CA LYS A 18 1.90 -9.51 -3.81
C LYS A 18 1.00 -8.93 -4.90
N ASP A 19 0.02 -9.71 -5.37
CA ASP A 19 -0.96 -9.27 -6.37
C ASP A 19 -1.78 -8.07 -5.85
N THR A 20 -2.22 -8.15 -4.59
CA THR A 20 -2.98 -7.09 -3.93
C THR A 20 -2.08 -5.89 -3.63
N PHE A 21 -0.87 -6.10 -3.13
CA PHE A 21 0.08 -5.03 -2.83
C PHE A 21 0.44 -4.21 -4.07
N LEU A 22 0.76 -4.89 -5.19
CA LEU A 22 1.19 -4.26 -6.43
C LEU A 22 0.01 -3.82 -7.32
N ASP A 23 -1.23 -3.87 -6.86
CA ASP A 23 -2.39 -3.39 -7.63
C ASP A 23 -2.21 -1.89 -7.97
N PRO A 24 -2.18 -1.52 -9.28
CA PRO A 24 -1.83 -0.16 -9.66
C PRO A 24 -2.85 0.87 -9.20
N ASP A 25 -4.14 0.52 -9.18
CA ASP A 25 -5.19 1.42 -8.71
C ASP A 25 -5.03 1.69 -7.21
N ILE A 26 -4.69 0.66 -6.43
CA ILE A 26 -4.39 0.80 -5.01
C ILE A 26 -3.17 1.71 -4.81
N LEU A 27 -2.05 1.46 -5.49
CA LEU A 27 -0.84 2.26 -5.28
C LEU A 27 -0.99 3.70 -5.74
N ILE A 28 -1.64 3.95 -6.89
CA ILE A 28 -1.98 5.31 -7.35
C ILE A 28 -2.84 6.04 -6.32
N MET A 29 -3.80 5.32 -5.74
CA MET A 29 -4.66 5.85 -4.69
C MET A 29 -3.88 6.14 -3.40
N LEU A 30 -3.04 5.21 -2.94
CA LEU A 30 -2.25 5.35 -1.72
C LEU A 30 -1.23 6.48 -1.80
N PHE A 31 -0.62 6.69 -2.97
CA PHE A 31 0.33 7.76 -3.19
C PHE A 31 -0.33 9.10 -3.54
N ASP A 32 -1.67 9.14 -3.58
CA ASP A 32 -2.46 10.31 -3.99
C ASP A 32 -1.93 10.89 -5.32
N ALA A 33 -1.78 10.02 -6.32
CA ALA A 33 -1.14 10.38 -7.58
C ALA A 33 -2.15 11.07 -8.50
N LYS A 34 -1.83 12.32 -8.89
CA LYS A 34 -2.66 13.13 -9.78
C LYS A 34 -2.83 12.47 -11.16
N SER A 35 -4.05 12.53 -11.70
CA SER A 35 -4.46 11.83 -12.93
C SER A 35 -3.71 12.25 -14.20
N GLY A 36 -3.26 13.50 -14.29
CA GLY A 36 -2.63 14.03 -15.51
C GLY A 36 -1.29 13.37 -15.84
N THR A 37 -0.36 13.33 -14.88
CA THR A 37 1.02 12.92 -15.18
C THR A 37 1.61 11.95 -14.14
N GLN A 38 1.16 11.97 -12.88
CA GLN A 38 1.68 11.07 -11.82
C GLN A 38 1.12 9.66 -12.00
N ALA A 39 -0.19 9.54 -12.22
CA ALA A 39 -0.83 8.25 -12.42
C ALA A 39 -0.31 7.52 -13.68
N PRO A 40 -0.19 8.16 -14.87
CA PRO A 40 0.43 7.51 -16.03
C PRO A 40 1.87 7.06 -15.80
N PHE A 41 2.67 7.87 -15.09
CA PHE A 41 4.03 7.49 -14.70
C PHE A 41 4.02 6.20 -13.86
N LEU A 42 3.22 6.17 -12.78
CA LEU A 42 3.11 5.02 -11.90
C LEU A 42 2.60 3.77 -12.62
N LEU A 43 1.57 3.90 -13.48
CA LEU A 43 1.05 2.76 -14.25
C LEU A 43 2.14 2.13 -15.11
N ASN A 44 2.92 2.94 -15.82
CA ASN A 44 4.00 2.46 -16.68
C ASN A 44 5.13 1.83 -15.87
N ALA A 45 5.53 2.46 -14.76
CA ALA A 45 6.55 1.92 -13.87
C ALA A 45 6.11 0.59 -13.24
N LEU A 46 4.90 0.51 -12.68
CA LEU A 46 4.36 -0.70 -12.08
C LEU A 46 4.18 -1.82 -13.09
N LYS A 47 3.79 -1.51 -14.34
CA LYS A 47 3.73 -2.50 -15.42
C LYS A 47 5.11 -3.11 -15.69
N LYS A 48 6.17 -2.31 -15.74
CA LYS A 48 7.55 -2.80 -15.90
C LYS A 48 7.98 -3.62 -14.68
N TYR A 49 7.71 -3.14 -13.47
CA TYR A 49 8.06 -3.86 -12.24
C TYR A 49 7.42 -5.27 -12.22
N LYS A 50 6.11 -5.36 -12.48
CA LYS A 50 5.38 -6.63 -12.54
C LYS A 50 5.86 -7.57 -13.65
N ALA A 51 6.32 -7.02 -14.77
CA ALA A 51 6.82 -7.85 -15.88
C ALA A 51 8.13 -8.59 -15.53
N ASN A 52 8.89 -8.08 -14.56
CA ASN A 52 10.15 -8.66 -14.09
C ASN A 52 10.00 -9.18 -12.65
N ASP A 53 8.77 -9.50 -12.24
CA ASP A 53 8.51 -9.89 -10.87
C ASP A 53 9.20 -11.21 -10.50
N GLY A 54 9.97 -11.21 -9.41
CA GLY A 54 10.79 -12.34 -8.99
C GLY A 54 12.07 -12.54 -9.81
N ASN A 55 12.39 -11.64 -10.75
CA ASN A 55 13.62 -11.69 -11.55
C ASN A 55 14.53 -10.48 -11.26
N ASN A 56 15.32 -10.60 -10.18
CA ASN A 56 16.24 -9.55 -9.75
C ASN A 56 17.40 -9.33 -10.74
N ASP A 57 17.75 -10.31 -11.57
CA ASP A 57 18.75 -10.15 -12.64
C ASP A 57 18.26 -9.20 -13.75
N GLU A 58 17.00 -9.36 -14.16
CA GLU A 58 16.37 -8.46 -15.13
C GLU A 58 16.21 -7.05 -14.57
N LEU A 59 15.78 -6.91 -13.31
CA LEU A 59 15.70 -5.60 -12.64
C LEU A 59 17.08 -4.93 -12.60
N ALA A 60 18.12 -5.62 -12.14
CA ALA A 60 19.49 -5.09 -12.15
C ALA A 60 19.95 -4.74 -13.57
N GLY A 61 19.62 -5.56 -14.56
CA GLY A 61 19.90 -5.30 -15.98
C GLY A 61 19.27 -4.01 -16.50
N ILE A 62 18.01 -3.75 -16.14
CA ILE A 62 17.30 -2.50 -16.48
C ILE A 62 18.03 -1.30 -15.87
N GLU A 63 18.43 -1.36 -14.61
CA GLU A 63 19.06 -0.22 -13.94
C GLU A 63 20.50 0.04 -14.41
N ILE A 64 21.26 -1.01 -14.74
CA ILE A 64 22.54 -0.86 -15.42
C ILE A 64 22.36 -0.30 -16.82
N GLY A 65 21.34 -0.75 -17.55
CA GLY A 65 20.96 -0.21 -18.85
C GLY A 65 20.63 1.28 -18.79
N LEU A 66 19.89 1.70 -17.76
CA LEU A 66 19.60 3.10 -17.47
C LEU A 66 20.90 3.87 -17.29
N LEU A 67 21.79 3.46 -16.37
CA LEU A 67 23.06 4.16 -16.12
C LEU A 67 23.92 4.27 -17.39
N LYS A 68 24.06 3.17 -18.14
CA LYS A 68 24.75 3.17 -19.45
C LYS A 68 24.12 4.18 -20.40
N LYS A 69 22.79 4.24 -20.46
CA LYS A 69 22.09 5.18 -21.35
C LYS A 69 22.30 6.64 -20.92
N LEU A 70 22.24 6.94 -19.62
CA LEU A 70 22.54 8.28 -19.08
C LEU A 70 23.96 8.73 -19.42
N LEU A 71 24.94 7.83 -19.28
CA LEU A 71 26.33 8.12 -19.59
C LEU A 71 26.57 8.27 -21.09
N SER A 72 26.09 7.35 -21.92
CA SER A 72 26.29 7.41 -23.38
C SER A 72 25.57 8.57 -24.07
N ASP A 73 24.42 8.99 -23.53
CA ASP A 73 23.55 10.01 -24.11
C ASP A 73 23.66 11.38 -23.39
N PHE A 74 24.76 11.60 -22.66
CA PHE A 74 24.96 12.76 -21.78
C PHE A 74 24.81 14.14 -22.45
N LYS A 75 24.83 14.21 -23.78
CA LYS A 75 24.59 15.46 -24.53
C LYS A 75 23.15 15.92 -24.49
N HIS A 76 22.22 14.96 -24.36
CA HIS A 76 20.78 15.17 -24.46
C HIS A 76 20.07 15.00 -23.11
N THR A 77 20.77 14.49 -22.11
CA THR A 77 20.21 14.36 -20.75
C THR A 77 20.36 15.64 -19.94
N THR A 78 19.54 15.77 -18.90
CA THR A 78 19.71 16.73 -17.81
C THR A 78 21.17 16.63 -17.29
N PRO A 79 21.87 17.77 -17.11
CA PRO A 79 23.25 17.76 -16.63
C PRO A 79 23.39 16.99 -15.31
N ASN A 80 24.42 16.15 -15.24
CA ASN A 80 24.80 15.37 -14.06
C ASN A 80 23.70 14.45 -13.49
N ILE A 81 22.69 14.09 -14.30
CA ILE A 81 21.59 13.21 -13.87
C ILE A 81 22.09 11.84 -13.38
N GLU A 82 23.24 11.36 -13.86
CA GLU A 82 23.85 10.14 -13.35
C GLU A 82 24.20 10.23 -11.85
N GLU A 83 24.42 11.42 -11.30
CA GLU A 83 24.66 11.60 -9.87
C GLU A 83 23.42 11.24 -9.04
N GLU A 84 22.21 11.51 -9.54
CA GLU A 84 20.97 11.06 -8.89
C GLU A 84 20.89 9.53 -8.83
N TRP A 85 21.37 8.84 -9.86
CA TRP A 85 21.42 7.37 -9.90
C TRP A 85 22.36 6.85 -8.81
N ILE A 86 23.55 7.46 -8.69
CA ILE A 86 24.55 7.12 -7.68
C ILE A 86 23.97 7.36 -6.28
N GLU A 87 23.27 8.48 -6.06
CA GLU A 87 22.64 8.77 -4.77
C GLU A 87 21.61 7.74 -4.35
N ILE A 88 20.78 7.22 -5.28
CA ILE A 88 19.81 6.16 -4.96
C ILE A 88 20.54 4.91 -4.48
N PHE A 89 21.59 4.49 -5.20
CA PHE A 89 22.42 3.34 -4.81
C PHE A 89 23.03 3.53 -3.42
N GLU A 90 23.66 4.68 -3.18
CA GLU A 90 24.31 5.01 -1.91
C GLU A 90 23.33 5.01 -0.73
N LYS A 91 22.16 5.66 -0.90
CA LYS A 91 21.18 5.82 0.18
C LYS A 91 20.41 4.53 0.48
N SER A 92 20.11 3.74 -0.55
CA SER A 92 19.11 2.66 -0.44
C SER A 92 19.72 1.26 -0.48
N LEU A 93 20.79 1.05 -1.27
CA LEU A 93 21.30 -0.28 -1.58
C LEU A 93 22.67 -0.57 -0.93
N TYR A 94 23.55 0.43 -0.85
CA TYR A 94 24.93 0.22 -0.35
C TYR A 94 24.97 -0.35 1.08
N LYS A 95 23.95 -0.08 1.90
CA LYS A 95 23.80 -0.63 3.26
C LYS A 95 23.92 -2.17 3.31
N TYR A 96 23.52 -2.87 2.24
CA TYR A 96 23.56 -4.33 2.14
C TYR A 96 24.94 -4.89 1.84
N VAL A 97 25.80 -4.10 1.22
CA VAL A 97 27.11 -4.54 0.70
C VAL A 97 28.30 -3.80 1.33
N ARG A 98 28.05 -2.96 2.34
CA ARG A 98 29.07 -2.14 3.03
C ARG A 98 30.29 -2.91 3.54
N ASN A 99 30.14 -4.20 3.82
CA ASN A 99 31.21 -5.07 4.35
C ASN A 99 31.92 -5.88 3.25
N SER A 100 31.53 -5.72 1.98
CA SER A 100 32.13 -6.44 0.85
C SER A 100 33.26 -5.61 0.25
N GLY A 101 34.48 -6.17 0.20
CA GLY A 101 35.61 -5.51 -0.45
C GLY A 101 35.37 -5.26 -1.95
N LYS A 102 34.70 -6.19 -2.64
CA LYS A 102 34.28 -5.99 -4.04
C LYS A 102 33.34 -4.80 -4.17
N ALA A 103 32.36 -4.69 -3.28
CA ALA A 103 31.40 -3.59 -3.32
C ALA A 103 32.02 -2.23 -2.96
N GLN A 104 32.99 -2.20 -2.06
CA GLN A 104 33.74 -0.98 -1.76
C GLN A 104 34.51 -0.50 -3.00
N ILE A 105 35.20 -1.39 -3.71
CA ILE A 105 35.92 -1.05 -4.95
C ILE A 105 34.93 -0.54 -6.01
N VAL A 106 33.79 -1.22 -6.19
CA VAL A 106 32.78 -0.80 -7.17
C VAL A 106 32.17 0.55 -6.81
N ARG A 107 31.92 0.80 -5.51
CA ARG A 107 31.47 2.10 -5.03
C ARG A 107 32.48 3.19 -5.32
N GLU A 108 33.77 2.95 -5.10
CA GLU A 108 34.81 3.92 -5.42
C GLU A 108 34.88 4.20 -6.93
N LYS A 109 34.78 3.16 -7.78
CA LYS A 109 34.63 3.31 -9.25
C LYS A 109 33.38 4.09 -9.64
N LEU A 110 32.26 3.88 -8.94
CA LEU A 110 30.99 4.56 -9.18
C LEU A 110 31.11 6.06 -8.85
N ILE A 111 31.81 6.41 -7.76
CA ILE A 111 32.10 7.81 -7.41
C ILE A 111 33.05 8.45 -8.43
N ASP A 112 34.04 7.69 -8.92
CA ASP A 112 35.02 8.12 -9.94
C ASP A 112 34.34 8.53 -11.27
N LEU A 113 33.08 8.12 -11.51
CA LEU A 113 32.30 8.58 -12.66
C LEU A 113 32.11 10.10 -12.68
N LYS A 114 32.13 10.78 -11.52
CA LYS A 114 32.00 12.23 -11.42
C LYS A 114 33.22 12.97 -12.00
N GLU A 115 34.37 12.32 -12.02
CA GLU A 115 35.64 12.88 -12.52
C GLU A 115 35.86 12.62 -14.02
N LEU A 116 34.94 11.91 -14.67
CA LEU A 116 35.00 11.65 -16.10
C LEU A 116 34.80 12.93 -16.92
N GLN A 117 35.69 13.18 -17.90
CA GLN A 117 35.54 14.35 -18.76
C GLN A 117 34.65 14.04 -19.97
N LYS A 118 33.49 14.70 -20.00
CA LYS A 118 32.49 14.62 -21.07
C LYS A 118 32.81 15.60 -22.21
N ILE A 119 33.29 15.11 -23.35
CA ILE A 119 33.62 15.93 -24.52
C ILE A 119 32.39 16.10 -25.42
N LYS A 120 31.66 17.21 -25.27
CA LYS A 120 30.39 17.45 -25.99
C LYS A 120 30.51 17.41 -27.52
N SER A 121 31.61 17.90 -28.09
CA SER A 121 31.81 17.96 -29.55
C SER A 121 31.84 16.56 -30.17
N THR A 122 32.57 15.62 -29.58
CA THR A 122 32.71 14.25 -30.10
C THR A 122 31.70 13.28 -29.52
N GLY A 123 31.19 13.53 -28.31
CA GLY A 123 30.40 12.54 -27.57
C GLY A 123 31.23 11.48 -26.88
N ASN A 124 32.52 11.70 -26.77
CA ASN A 124 33.41 10.81 -26.04
C ASN A 124 33.44 11.21 -24.57
N ILE A 125 33.68 10.21 -23.71
CA ILE A 125 33.97 10.39 -22.30
C ILE A 125 35.39 9.90 -22.07
N THR A 126 36.29 10.77 -21.62
CA THR A 126 37.67 10.37 -21.29
C THR A 126 37.79 9.98 -19.83
N ALA A 127 38.73 9.07 -19.57
CA ALA A 127 39.03 8.58 -18.23
C ALA A 127 40.37 9.08 -17.69
N SER A 128 41.04 10.00 -18.40
CA SER A 128 42.43 10.42 -18.12
C SER A 128 42.66 10.96 -16.70
N ASN A 129 41.62 11.50 -16.06
CA ASN A 129 41.69 12.09 -14.71
C ASN A 129 41.17 11.16 -13.60
N THR A 130 40.73 9.96 -13.96
CA THR A 130 40.14 9.01 -13.00
C THR A 130 41.21 8.11 -12.38
N ILE A 131 40.96 7.54 -11.20
CA ILE A 131 41.91 6.60 -10.60
C ILE A 131 41.76 5.22 -11.24
N TYR A 132 40.51 4.80 -11.47
CA TYR A 132 40.18 3.43 -11.86
C TYR A 132 40.17 3.20 -13.36
N PHE A 133 39.76 4.20 -14.15
CA PHE A 133 39.59 4.05 -15.59
C PHE A 133 40.76 4.62 -16.42
N LYS A 134 41.71 5.36 -15.81
CA LYS A 134 42.83 6.02 -16.52
C LYS A 134 43.72 5.13 -17.38
N LYS A 135 43.73 3.82 -17.15
CA LYS A 135 44.48 2.87 -17.98
C LYS A 135 43.96 2.85 -19.42
N GLU A 136 42.71 3.23 -19.62
CA GLU A 136 42.10 3.41 -20.94
C GLU A 136 41.94 4.90 -21.25
N ARG A 137 42.23 5.29 -22.48
CA ARG A 137 42.13 6.69 -22.92
C ARG A 137 40.68 7.22 -22.87
N PHE A 138 39.73 6.34 -23.16
CA PHE A 138 38.29 6.66 -23.19
C PHE A 138 37.55 5.69 -22.28
N PHE A 139 36.57 6.22 -21.54
CA PHE A 139 35.54 5.45 -20.86
C PHE A 139 34.40 5.08 -21.83
N TYR A 140 34.05 6.02 -22.72
CA TYR A 140 33.06 5.83 -23.78
C TYR A 140 33.54 6.53 -25.06
N GLN A 141 33.49 5.84 -26.19
CA GLN A 141 33.96 6.34 -27.48
C GLN A 141 32.84 6.29 -28.53
N GLY A 142 31.87 7.21 -28.42
CA GLY A 142 30.82 7.47 -29.42
C GLY A 142 29.77 6.37 -29.60
N GLU A 143 30.18 5.11 -29.60
CA GLU A 143 29.37 3.93 -29.90
C GLU A 143 29.52 2.81 -28.85
N SER A 144 30.67 2.76 -28.15
CA SER A 144 30.97 1.68 -27.20
C SER A 144 31.65 2.16 -25.92
N PHE A 145 31.36 1.45 -24.84
CA PHE A 145 32.11 1.54 -23.58
C PHE A 145 33.40 0.74 -23.68
N SER A 146 34.42 1.20 -22.97
CA SER A 146 35.72 0.52 -22.89
C SER A 146 35.66 -0.81 -22.15
N SER A 147 36.75 -1.59 -22.15
CA SER A 147 36.75 -2.90 -21.50
C SER A 147 36.60 -2.77 -19.98
N LEU A 148 37.34 -1.84 -19.36
CA LEU A 148 37.24 -1.59 -17.91
C LEU A 148 35.87 -1.05 -17.51
N ALA A 149 35.23 -0.25 -18.37
CA ALA A 149 33.88 0.22 -18.14
C ALA A 149 32.87 -0.93 -18.18
N ASN A 150 32.99 -1.84 -19.15
CA ASN A 150 32.12 -3.02 -19.22
C ASN A 150 32.31 -3.98 -18.04
N ASP A 151 33.55 -4.22 -17.62
CA ASP A 151 33.85 -5.01 -16.42
C ASP A 151 33.23 -4.37 -15.17
N PHE A 152 33.35 -3.04 -15.03
CA PHE A 152 32.70 -2.29 -13.96
C PHE A 152 31.18 -2.45 -13.98
N PHE A 153 30.53 -2.34 -15.13
CA PHE A 153 29.08 -2.54 -15.23
C PHE A 153 28.66 -3.98 -14.90
N GLY A 154 29.48 -4.97 -15.24
CA GLY A 154 29.27 -6.37 -14.83
C GLY A 154 29.34 -6.54 -13.32
N ASP A 155 30.41 -6.04 -12.70
CA ASP A 155 30.58 -6.06 -11.24
C ASP A 155 29.44 -5.32 -10.51
N LEU A 156 29.01 -4.17 -11.04
CA LEU A 156 27.91 -3.39 -10.49
C LEU A 156 26.57 -4.12 -10.65
N LYS A 157 26.34 -4.83 -11.77
CA LYS A 157 25.13 -5.66 -11.95
C LYS A 157 25.06 -6.74 -10.87
N GLU A 158 26.15 -7.47 -10.65
CA GLU A 158 26.19 -8.52 -9.62
C GLU A 158 25.89 -7.96 -8.22
N ILE A 159 26.42 -6.78 -7.89
CA ILE A 159 26.12 -6.10 -6.63
C ILE A 159 24.65 -5.71 -6.54
N LEU A 160 24.07 -5.16 -7.61
CA LEU A 160 22.65 -4.79 -7.63
C LEU A 160 21.74 -6.00 -7.46
N ILE A 161 22.05 -7.14 -8.09
CA ILE A 161 21.31 -8.40 -7.91
C ILE A 161 21.28 -8.77 -6.43
N TYR A 162 22.46 -8.84 -5.80
CA TYR A 162 22.56 -9.16 -4.38
C TYR A 162 21.80 -8.17 -3.50
N CYS A 163 21.87 -6.86 -3.79
CA CYS A 163 21.12 -5.86 -3.05
C CYS A 163 19.60 -6.06 -3.19
N PHE A 164 19.11 -6.35 -4.40
CA PHE A 164 17.68 -6.60 -4.64
C PHE A 164 17.18 -7.90 -4.01
N ASP A 165 18.03 -8.92 -3.89
CA ASP A 165 17.76 -10.15 -3.14
C ASP A 165 17.61 -9.87 -1.63
N CYS A 166 18.34 -8.88 -1.10
CA CYS A 166 18.28 -8.49 0.30
C CYS A 166 17.08 -7.57 0.62
N CYS A 167 16.60 -6.80 -0.35
CA CYS A 167 15.46 -5.90 -0.16
C CYS A 167 14.16 -6.68 0.11
N ASP A 168 13.36 -6.18 1.05
CA ASP A 168 11.95 -6.53 1.10
C ASP A 168 11.17 -5.90 -0.08
N GLU A 169 9.93 -6.30 -0.26
CA GLU A 169 9.12 -5.87 -1.40
C GLU A 169 8.82 -4.36 -1.38
N PHE A 170 8.75 -3.73 -0.21
CA PHE A 170 8.53 -2.29 -0.09
C PHE A 170 9.76 -1.52 -0.57
N GLU A 171 10.93 -1.89 -0.07
CA GLU A 171 12.19 -1.26 -0.44
C GLU A 171 12.52 -1.49 -1.91
N ARG A 172 12.31 -2.71 -2.43
CA ARG A 172 12.58 -3.03 -3.83
C ARG A 172 11.71 -2.19 -4.76
N LEU A 173 10.41 -2.05 -4.44
CA LEU A 173 9.50 -1.19 -5.19
C LEU A 173 9.92 0.28 -5.10
N GLU A 174 10.27 0.78 -3.92
CA GLU A 174 10.69 2.17 -3.71
C GLU A 174 11.92 2.51 -4.58
N VAL A 175 12.95 1.67 -4.53
CA VAL A 175 14.18 1.84 -5.30
C VAL A 175 13.90 1.80 -6.80
N PHE A 176 13.10 0.83 -7.25
CA PHE A 176 12.72 0.73 -8.66
C PHE A 176 11.97 1.98 -9.14
N LEU A 177 10.99 2.47 -8.37
CA LEU A 177 10.27 3.70 -8.72
C LEU A 177 11.23 4.89 -8.77
N ALA A 178 12.20 4.98 -7.86
CA ALA A 178 13.19 6.05 -7.83
C ALA A 178 14.06 6.04 -9.10
N PHE A 179 14.48 4.89 -9.60
CA PHE A 179 15.18 4.82 -10.88
C PHE A 179 14.28 5.13 -12.08
N GLN A 180 13.01 4.68 -12.06
CA GLN A 180 12.06 5.07 -13.11
C GLN A 180 11.81 6.59 -13.14
N LYS A 181 11.86 7.27 -11.99
CA LYS A 181 11.81 8.74 -11.92
C LYS A 181 12.95 9.35 -12.71
N ILE A 182 14.19 8.88 -12.47
CA ILE A 182 15.38 9.33 -13.20
C ILE A 182 15.18 9.13 -14.70
N PHE A 183 14.73 7.94 -15.12
CA PHE A 183 14.45 7.69 -16.53
C PHE A 183 13.44 8.69 -17.12
N ALA A 184 12.38 9.03 -16.38
CA ALA A 184 11.35 9.96 -16.81
C ALA A 184 11.82 11.42 -16.89
N THR A 185 12.77 11.82 -16.04
CA THR A 185 13.29 13.21 -15.97
C THR A 185 14.60 13.42 -16.72
N ALA A 186 15.27 12.33 -17.13
CA ALA A 186 16.58 12.40 -17.77
C ALA A 186 16.57 13.20 -19.08
N TRP A 187 15.56 13.04 -19.94
CA TRP A 187 15.45 13.78 -21.22
C TRP A 187 14.42 14.91 -21.19
N ASN A 188 13.74 15.12 -20.06
CA ASN A 188 12.73 16.16 -19.91
C ASN A 188 12.67 16.68 -18.46
N ASN A 189 13.34 17.80 -18.20
CA ASN A 189 13.41 18.40 -16.87
C ASN A 189 12.08 19.01 -16.37
N THR A 190 11.09 19.22 -17.25
CA THR A 190 9.81 19.85 -16.87
C THR A 190 8.97 18.99 -15.92
N LEU A 191 9.27 17.69 -15.84
CA LEU A 191 8.58 16.72 -14.98
C LEU A 191 9.18 16.62 -13.57
N THR A 192 10.38 17.19 -13.34
CA THR A 192 11.15 16.99 -12.11
C THR A 192 10.41 17.46 -10.87
N ASP A 193 9.92 18.70 -10.85
CA ASP A 193 9.22 19.26 -9.68
C ASP A 193 7.91 18.52 -9.41
N TYR A 194 7.19 18.18 -10.48
CA TYR A 194 5.90 17.53 -10.39
C TYR A 194 5.99 16.09 -9.87
N LEU A 195 7.03 15.34 -10.26
CA LEU A 195 7.32 14.03 -9.69
C LEU A 195 7.95 14.13 -8.30
N GLY A 196 8.73 15.17 -7.99
CA GLY A 196 9.32 15.38 -6.67
C GLY A 196 8.29 15.31 -5.53
N PHE A 197 7.15 16.00 -5.67
CA PHE A 197 6.07 15.93 -4.67
C PHE A 197 5.45 14.53 -4.53
N LEU A 198 5.36 13.76 -5.62
CA LEU A 198 4.86 12.39 -5.60
C LEU A 198 5.80 11.49 -4.80
N PHE A 199 7.11 11.58 -5.05
CA PHE A 199 8.10 10.73 -4.40
C PHE A 199 8.20 10.94 -2.88
N ASN A 200 7.99 12.18 -2.42
CA ASN A 200 7.85 12.44 -0.98
C ASN A 200 6.66 11.67 -0.37
N ARG A 201 5.54 11.54 -1.09
CA ARG A 201 4.38 10.75 -0.63
C ARG A 201 4.65 9.25 -0.72
N ILE A 202 5.25 8.78 -1.82
CA ILE A 202 5.63 7.36 -2.00
C ILE A 202 6.50 6.88 -0.83
N THR A 203 7.60 7.59 -0.56
CA THR A 203 8.56 7.27 0.50
C THR A 203 7.87 7.13 1.86
N ASN A 204 7.06 8.13 2.24
CA ASN A 204 6.36 8.12 3.52
C ASN A 204 5.36 6.97 3.62
N VAL A 205 4.57 6.73 2.57
CA VAL A 205 3.55 5.67 2.56
C VAL A 205 4.20 4.28 2.60
N LEU A 206 5.21 4.02 1.78
CA LEU A 206 5.88 2.72 1.75
C LEU A 206 6.58 2.42 3.08
N ARG A 207 7.25 3.41 3.69
CA ARG A 207 7.84 3.25 5.02
C ARG A 207 6.80 2.96 6.10
N ASP A 208 5.76 3.79 6.19
CA ASP A 208 4.72 3.66 7.21
C ASP A 208 3.97 2.32 7.11
N LEU A 209 3.80 1.79 5.89
CA LEU A 209 3.17 0.49 5.65
C LEU A 209 4.14 -0.68 5.84
N GLY A 210 5.41 -0.56 5.44
CA GLY A 210 6.42 -1.62 5.59
C GLY A 210 6.70 -2.02 7.05
N ASP A 211 6.48 -1.07 7.98
CA ASP A 211 6.57 -1.33 9.42
C ASP A 211 5.48 -2.30 9.93
N VAL A 212 4.33 -2.35 9.27
CA VAL A 212 3.12 -3.04 9.74
C VAL A 212 2.57 -4.07 8.74
N ILE A 213 3.15 -4.18 7.55
CA ILE A 213 2.76 -5.13 6.50
C ILE A 213 3.95 -6.03 6.16
N ILE A 214 3.66 -7.31 5.91
CA ILE A 214 4.56 -8.22 5.21
C ILE A 214 3.91 -8.51 3.86
N VAL A 215 4.67 -8.36 2.79
CA VAL A 215 4.25 -8.77 1.46
C VAL A 215 4.88 -10.12 1.15
N GLY A 216 4.07 -11.05 0.66
CA GLY A 216 4.56 -12.38 0.31
C GLY A 216 3.65 -13.10 -0.66
N ASP A 217 3.97 -14.36 -0.90
CA ASP A 217 3.31 -15.16 -1.93
C ASP A 217 2.05 -15.88 -1.41
N LYS A 218 1.19 -16.29 -2.35
CA LYS A 218 -0.11 -16.92 -2.06
C LYS A 218 -0.03 -18.14 -1.14
N ASN A 219 1.10 -18.86 -1.15
CA ASN A 219 1.32 -20.04 -0.30
C ASN A 219 1.49 -19.66 1.17
N GLU A 220 2.19 -18.55 1.45
CA GLU A 220 2.45 -18.06 2.79
C GLU A 220 1.17 -17.61 3.49
N PHE A 221 0.23 -17.03 2.73
CA PHE A 221 -1.09 -16.64 3.24
C PHE A 221 -1.80 -17.79 3.99
N LYS A 222 -1.79 -19.01 3.44
CA LYS A 222 -2.57 -20.14 4.00
C LYS A 222 -2.12 -20.50 5.41
N ASN A 223 -0.84 -20.27 5.70
CA ASN A 223 -0.25 -20.54 7.01
C ASN A 223 -0.37 -19.32 7.95
N TYR A 224 -0.62 -18.14 7.39
CA TYR A 224 -0.68 -16.89 8.14
C TYR A 224 -2.01 -16.67 8.87
N TYR A 225 -3.12 -16.83 8.15
CA TYR A 225 -4.45 -16.56 8.68
C TYR A 225 -5.12 -17.85 9.18
N LYS A 226 -5.68 -17.79 10.40
CA LYS A 226 -6.46 -18.88 11.01
C LYS A 226 -7.95 -18.77 10.63
N SER A 227 -8.80 -19.65 11.14
CA SER A 227 -10.26 -19.56 10.95
C SER A 227 -10.87 -18.27 11.53
N VAL A 228 -10.32 -17.78 12.64
CA VAL A 228 -10.73 -16.51 13.27
C VAL A 228 -9.48 -15.65 13.44
N ASN A 229 -9.52 -14.44 12.90
CA ASN A 229 -8.42 -13.48 12.98
C ASN A 229 -8.96 -12.15 13.50
N ILE A 230 -8.32 -11.63 14.54
CA ILE A 230 -8.65 -10.31 15.12
C ILE A 230 -7.46 -9.39 14.84
N ILE A 231 -7.71 -8.31 14.11
CA ILE A 231 -6.73 -7.26 13.82
C ILE A 231 -7.13 -6.01 14.61
N SER A 232 -6.38 -5.70 15.66
CA SER A 232 -6.58 -4.51 16.47
C SER A 232 -5.74 -3.36 15.95
N PHE A 233 -6.38 -2.21 15.73
CA PHE A 233 -5.72 -0.98 15.31
C PHE A 233 -5.64 0.07 16.43
N PHE A 234 -5.85 -0.32 17.69
CA PHE A 234 -5.96 0.62 18.82
C PHE A 234 -4.79 1.62 18.89
N HIS A 235 -3.55 1.16 18.70
CA HIS A 235 -2.33 1.97 18.71
C HIS A 235 -1.81 2.37 17.31
N SER A 236 -2.66 2.29 16.28
CA SER A 236 -2.31 2.66 14.91
C SER A 236 -2.70 4.10 14.57
N ASN A 237 -1.92 4.73 13.69
CA ASN A 237 -2.24 6.03 13.10
C ASN A 237 -3.44 5.93 12.13
N LEU A 238 -3.98 7.07 11.70
CA LEU A 238 -5.15 7.12 10.83
C LEU A 238 -4.90 6.51 9.44
N THR A 239 -3.69 6.65 8.89
CA THR A 239 -3.32 6.09 7.58
C THR A 239 -3.42 4.56 7.62
N VAL A 240 -2.80 3.92 8.61
CA VAL A 240 -2.82 2.46 8.80
C VAL A 240 -4.24 1.95 9.07
N LYS A 241 -5.00 2.63 9.94
CA LYS A 241 -6.43 2.33 10.22
C LYS A 241 -7.32 2.36 8.99
N ARG A 242 -6.91 3.08 7.96
CA ARG A 242 -7.69 3.31 6.74
C ARG A 242 -7.25 2.39 5.60
N VAL A 243 -5.95 2.18 5.46
CA VAL A 243 -5.35 1.43 4.35
C VAL A 243 -5.39 -0.07 4.58
N ILE A 244 -4.96 -0.54 5.75
CA ILE A 244 -4.87 -1.98 6.02
C ILE A 244 -6.23 -2.68 5.89
N PRO A 245 -7.34 -2.19 6.48
CA PRO A 245 -8.63 -2.86 6.34
C PRO A 245 -9.07 -3.00 4.89
N MET A 246 -8.81 -2.00 4.05
CA MET A 246 -9.12 -2.05 2.62
C MET A 246 -8.26 -3.09 1.90
N LEU A 247 -6.95 -3.12 2.14
CA LEU A 247 -6.04 -4.10 1.54
C LEU A 247 -6.44 -5.53 1.94
N VAL A 248 -6.69 -5.75 3.23
CA VAL A 248 -7.13 -7.06 3.76
C VAL A 248 -8.48 -7.47 3.17
N ALA A 249 -9.44 -6.55 3.14
CA ALA A 249 -10.76 -6.83 2.57
C ALA A 249 -10.67 -7.23 1.10
N LYS A 250 -9.94 -6.46 0.28
CA LYS A 250 -9.77 -6.73 -1.15
C LYS A 250 -9.01 -8.04 -1.40
N MET A 251 -7.94 -8.29 -0.64
CA MET A 251 -7.17 -9.54 -0.71
C MET A 251 -8.05 -10.76 -0.45
N ILE A 252 -8.74 -10.80 0.71
CA ILE A 252 -9.53 -11.96 1.11
C ILE A 252 -10.74 -12.12 0.19
N TYR A 253 -11.38 -11.01 -0.23
CA TYR A 253 -12.49 -11.04 -1.18
C TYR A 253 -12.07 -11.63 -2.53
N ASN A 254 -10.96 -11.16 -3.12
CA ASN A 254 -10.44 -11.70 -4.38
C ASN A 254 -10.12 -13.18 -4.27
N LYS A 255 -9.55 -13.61 -3.15
CA LYS A 255 -9.26 -15.03 -2.90
C LYS A 255 -10.53 -15.88 -2.83
N GLN A 256 -11.55 -15.41 -2.11
CA GLN A 256 -12.85 -16.08 -2.03
C GLN A 256 -13.54 -16.14 -3.40
N LYS A 257 -13.53 -15.03 -4.15
CA LYS A 257 -14.07 -14.93 -5.51
C LYS A 257 -13.39 -15.93 -6.44
N ASN A 258 -12.06 -16.01 -6.41
CA ASN A 258 -11.26 -16.99 -7.17
C ASN A 258 -11.55 -18.45 -6.78
N ALA A 259 -11.77 -18.74 -5.51
CA ALA A 259 -12.12 -20.09 -5.06
C ALA A 259 -13.55 -20.49 -5.45
N ALA A 260 -14.48 -19.54 -5.54
CA ALA A 260 -15.88 -19.77 -5.92
C ALA A 260 -16.08 -19.92 -7.44
N PHE A 261 -15.12 -19.48 -8.27
CA PHE A 261 -15.21 -19.66 -9.72
C PHE A 261 -15.20 -21.14 -10.10
N GLY A 262 -16.24 -21.60 -10.80
CA GLY A 262 -16.34 -22.94 -11.39
C GLY A 262 -16.64 -24.07 -10.39
N THR A 263 -16.91 -23.77 -9.12
CA THR A 263 -17.24 -24.78 -8.11
C THR A 263 -18.39 -24.34 -7.20
N ASN A 264 -19.07 -25.31 -6.58
CA ASN A 264 -20.03 -24.99 -5.51
C ASN A 264 -19.28 -24.40 -4.30
N ILE A 265 -19.84 -23.34 -3.71
CA ILE A 265 -19.28 -22.67 -2.53
C ILE A 265 -19.27 -23.66 -1.36
N LYS A 266 -18.08 -24.05 -0.89
CA LYS A 266 -17.89 -24.97 0.24
C LYS A 266 -17.56 -24.28 1.57
N GLN A 267 -17.23 -23.00 1.53
CA GLN A 267 -16.78 -22.22 2.69
C GLN A 267 -17.22 -20.76 2.55
N THR A 268 -17.53 -20.12 3.67
CA THR A 268 -17.89 -18.70 3.73
C THR A 268 -16.83 -17.90 4.46
N THR A 269 -16.67 -16.65 4.06
CA THR A 269 -15.80 -15.68 4.73
C THR A 269 -16.67 -14.57 5.32
N HIS A 270 -16.42 -14.22 6.59
CA HIS A 270 -17.11 -13.15 7.28
C HIS A 270 -16.10 -12.07 7.67
N LEU A 271 -16.21 -10.90 7.07
CA LEU A 271 -15.42 -9.73 7.42
C LEU A 271 -16.25 -8.85 8.36
N ILE A 272 -15.77 -8.65 9.58
CA ILE A 272 -16.43 -7.82 10.59
C ILE A 272 -15.58 -6.57 10.79
N ILE A 273 -16.19 -5.40 10.60
CA ILE A 273 -15.54 -4.10 10.79
C ILE A 273 -16.18 -3.41 11.97
N ASP A 274 -15.40 -3.25 13.03
CA ASP A 274 -15.76 -2.41 14.17
C ASP A 274 -15.37 -0.95 13.92
N GLU A 275 -16.08 -0.02 14.57
CA GLU A 275 -15.90 1.43 14.41
C GLU A 275 -15.90 1.87 12.94
N ALA A 276 -16.81 1.28 12.16
CA ALA A 276 -16.73 1.29 10.71
C ALA A 276 -16.85 2.68 10.08
N HIS A 277 -17.35 3.69 10.77
CA HIS A 277 -17.35 5.08 10.28
C HIS A 277 -15.92 5.59 10.01
N ASN A 278 -14.90 5.04 10.67
CA ASN A 278 -13.50 5.38 10.38
C ASN A 278 -13.02 4.85 9.02
N ILE A 279 -13.60 3.74 8.54
CA ILE A 279 -13.18 3.00 7.34
C ILE A 279 -14.17 3.20 6.17
N LEU A 280 -15.45 3.31 6.44
CA LEU A 280 -16.54 3.39 5.45
C LEU A 280 -17.25 4.75 5.48
N GLY A 281 -16.62 5.73 6.13
CA GLY A 281 -17.09 7.10 6.20
C GLY A 281 -17.32 7.73 4.82
N SER A 282 -18.39 8.50 4.70
CA SER A 282 -18.79 9.23 3.50
C SER A 282 -17.75 10.28 3.08
N VAL A 283 -17.68 10.53 1.77
CA VAL A 283 -16.66 11.37 1.17
C VAL A 283 -16.98 12.85 1.44
N ARG A 284 -16.11 13.55 2.17
CA ARG A 284 -16.30 14.98 2.48
C ARG A 284 -15.98 15.91 1.30
N SER A 285 -15.20 15.45 0.32
CA SER A 285 -14.89 16.18 -0.91
C SER A 285 -14.71 15.25 -2.12
N LYS A 286 -15.38 15.56 -3.25
CA LYS A 286 -15.24 14.80 -4.52
C LYS A 286 -13.81 14.74 -5.05
N SER A 287 -12.94 15.66 -4.64
CA SER A 287 -11.52 15.70 -5.03
C SER A 287 -10.66 14.64 -4.35
N ASP A 288 -11.19 13.95 -3.33
CA ASP A 288 -10.43 13.00 -2.53
C ASP A 288 -10.48 11.60 -3.18
N TYR A 289 -9.65 11.42 -4.23
CA TYR A 289 -9.57 10.20 -5.04
C TYR A 289 -9.39 8.94 -4.18
N TRP A 290 -8.66 9.07 -3.06
CA TRP A 290 -8.45 8.01 -2.08
C TRP A 290 -9.74 7.54 -1.42
N GLN A 291 -10.57 8.45 -0.93
CA GLN A 291 -11.81 8.10 -0.24
C GLN A 291 -12.79 7.39 -1.19
N ASN A 292 -12.83 7.81 -2.46
CA ASN A 292 -13.68 7.23 -3.49
C ASN A 292 -13.33 5.76 -3.78
N LYS A 293 -12.06 5.44 -4.03
CA LYS A 293 -11.63 4.06 -4.37
C LYS A 293 -11.78 3.09 -3.20
N ARG A 294 -11.53 3.53 -1.96
CA ARG A 294 -11.81 2.74 -0.75
C ARG A 294 -13.28 2.32 -0.69
N LEU A 295 -14.21 3.26 -0.87
CA LEU A 295 -15.64 2.96 -0.84
C LEU A 295 -16.04 2.05 -1.99
N VAL A 296 -15.50 2.26 -3.20
CA VAL A 296 -15.76 1.38 -4.35
C VAL A 296 -15.43 -0.08 -4.05
N ALA A 297 -14.30 -0.37 -3.39
CA ALA A 297 -13.94 -1.74 -3.00
C ALA A 297 -14.98 -2.38 -2.06
N PHE A 298 -15.43 -1.65 -1.04
CA PHE A 298 -16.45 -2.16 -0.12
C PHE A 298 -17.85 -2.22 -0.76
N GLU A 299 -18.20 -1.29 -1.65
CA GLU A 299 -19.44 -1.37 -2.41
C GLU A 299 -19.48 -2.60 -3.33
N GLU A 300 -18.37 -2.96 -3.97
CA GLU A 300 -18.28 -4.21 -4.74
C GLU A 300 -18.51 -5.42 -3.82
N ILE A 301 -17.82 -5.47 -2.68
CA ILE A 301 -17.97 -6.56 -1.69
C ILE A 301 -19.43 -6.71 -1.26
N VAL A 302 -20.13 -5.61 -0.98
CA VAL A 302 -21.50 -5.68 -0.49
C VAL A 302 -22.50 -6.02 -1.61
N LYS A 303 -22.27 -5.57 -2.85
CA LYS A 303 -23.12 -5.89 -4.02
C LYS A 303 -22.94 -7.32 -4.51
N GLU A 304 -21.71 -7.82 -4.54
CA GLU A 304 -21.37 -9.10 -5.16
C GLU A 304 -20.99 -10.21 -4.18
N GLY A 305 -20.56 -9.88 -2.96
CA GLY A 305 -19.99 -10.84 -2.00
C GLY A 305 -20.86 -12.05 -1.73
N ARG A 306 -22.19 -11.88 -1.66
CA ARG A 306 -23.15 -12.98 -1.49
C ARG A 306 -23.00 -14.06 -2.56
N LYS A 307 -22.71 -13.69 -3.81
CA LYS A 307 -22.53 -14.64 -4.93
C LYS A 307 -21.32 -15.56 -4.71
N PHE A 308 -20.36 -15.13 -3.89
CA PHE A 308 -19.11 -15.84 -3.65
C PHE A 308 -19.00 -16.39 -2.22
N GLY A 309 -20.04 -16.23 -1.38
CA GLY A 309 -19.98 -16.63 0.03
C GLY A 309 -19.14 -15.72 0.91
N PHE A 310 -18.98 -14.45 0.52
CA PHE A 310 -18.30 -13.41 1.30
C PHE A 310 -19.34 -12.47 1.92
N PHE A 311 -19.29 -12.31 3.25
CA PHE A 311 -20.24 -11.50 4.00
C PHE A 311 -19.51 -10.39 4.77
N LEU A 312 -20.09 -9.19 4.75
CA LEU A 312 -19.63 -8.04 5.51
C LEU A 312 -20.58 -7.76 6.67
N THR A 313 -20.02 -7.57 7.86
CA THR A 313 -20.72 -7.06 9.04
C THR A 313 -20.08 -5.75 9.46
N ILE A 314 -20.90 -4.75 9.71
CA ILE A 314 -20.46 -3.40 10.04
C ILE A 314 -21.02 -3.05 11.41
N ALA A 315 -20.15 -2.69 12.35
CA ALA A 315 -20.52 -2.10 13.63
C ALA A 315 -20.06 -0.63 13.67
N SER A 316 -20.96 0.27 14.05
CA SER A 316 -20.66 1.71 14.12
C SER A 316 -21.64 2.43 15.04
N GLN A 317 -21.11 3.36 15.85
CA GLN A 317 -21.90 4.30 16.65
C GLN A 317 -22.46 5.50 15.85
N ARG A 318 -22.03 5.68 14.60
CA ARG A 318 -22.44 6.79 13.70
C ARG A 318 -22.91 6.24 12.35
N PRO A 319 -24.13 5.70 12.25
CA PRO A 319 -24.65 5.19 10.98
C PRO A 319 -24.75 6.27 9.90
N ALA A 320 -25.03 7.54 10.24
CA ALA A 320 -25.10 8.64 9.28
C ALA A 320 -23.76 8.97 8.62
N ASP A 321 -22.64 8.60 9.26
CA ASP A 321 -21.31 8.78 8.67
C ASP A 321 -21.00 7.71 7.62
N ILE A 322 -21.69 6.57 7.59
CA ILE A 322 -21.43 5.47 6.64
C ILE A 322 -21.97 5.82 5.24
N SER A 323 -21.29 5.35 4.18
CA SER A 323 -21.77 5.48 2.80
C SER A 323 -23.23 5.01 2.65
N PRO A 324 -24.15 5.85 2.13
CA PRO A 324 -25.53 5.46 1.85
C PRO A 324 -25.65 4.27 0.91
N THR A 325 -24.75 4.16 -0.07
CA THR A 325 -24.72 3.01 -0.98
C THR A 325 -24.48 1.72 -0.20
N ILE A 326 -23.52 1.71 0.74
CA ILE A 326 -23.24 0.52 1.56
C ILE A 326 -24.43 0.21 2.47
N MET A 327 -24.96 1.23 3.16
CA MET A 327 -26.12 1.10 4.05
C MET A 327 -27.33 0.48 3.33
N SER A 328 -27.63 0.93 2.10
CA SER A 328 -28.75 0.43 1.28
C SER A 328 -28.68 -1.07 0.93
N GLN A 329 -27.50 -1.67 1.04
CA GLN A 329 -27.28 -3.07 0.68
C GLN A 329 -27.16 -3.97 1.92
N LEU A 330 -27.19 -3.41 3.13
CA LEU A 330 -27.24 -4.20 4.35
C LEU A 330 -28.62 -4.86 4.48
N HIS A 331 -28.63 -6.15 4.82
CA HIS A 331 -29.85 -6.94 4.86
C HIS A 331 -30.43 -7.13 6.26
N ASN A 332 -29.59 -7.13 7.29
CA ASN A 332 -29.97 -7.43 8.67
C ASN A 332 -29.35 -6.39 9.59
N PHE A 333 -30.14 -5.94 10.55
CA PHE A 333 -29.77 -4.84 11.44
C PHE A 333 -30.04 -5.22 12.90
N PHE A 334 -29.10 -4.82 13.74
CA PHE A 334 -29.16 -4.91 15.19
C PHE A 334 -29.02 -3.46 15.66
N ILE A 335 -30.15 -2.81 15.93
CA ILE A 335 -30.18 -1.38 16.26
C ILE A 335 -30.24 -1.25 17.77
N HIS A 336 -29.19 -0.69 18.37
CA HIS A 336 -29.17 -0.30 19.76
C HIS A 336 -29.62 1.16 19.92
N LEU A 337 -29.52 1.71 21.14
CA LEU A 337 -29.85 3.10 21.43
C LEU A 337 -29.17 4.07 20.45
N LEU A 338 -30.00 4.82 19.72
CA LEU A 338 -29.59 5.94 18.87
C LEU A 338 -30.44 7.16 19.24
N VAL A 339 -29.77 8.27 19.58
CA VAL A 339 -30.44 9.51 20.01
C VAL A 339 -30.27 10.62 18.97
N ASN A 340 -29.23 10.55 18.14
CA ASN A 340 -28.93 11.57 17.15
C ASN A 340 -29.95 11.54 15.99
N GLU A 341 -30.58 12.68 15.70
CA GLU A 341 -31.60 12.80 14.66
C GLU A 341 -31.10 12.41 13.26
N LYS A 342 -29.83 12.72 12.93
CA LYS A 342 -29.25 12.36 11.63
C LYS A 342 -29.06 10.85 11.52
N ASP A 343 -28.62 10.21 12.60
CA ASP A 343 -28.46 8.76 12.66
C ASP A 343 -29.81 8.05 12.57
N LEU A 344 -30.83 8.55 13.28
CA LEU A 344 -32.20 8.05 13.19
C LEU A 344 -32.78 8.20 11.78
N ALA A 345 -32.64 9.38 11.17
CA ALA A 345 -33.11 9.63 9.81
C ALA A 345 -32.39 8.73 8.79
N MET A 346 -31.09 8.47 8.98
CA MET A 346 -30.35 7.56 8.11
C MET A 346 -30.93 6.13 8.18
N ILE A 347 -31.22 5.65 9.38
CA ILE A 347 -31.83 4.34 9.61
C ILE A 347 -33.24 4.26 8.99
N GLU A 348 -34.08 5.27 9.25
CA GLU A 348 -35.45 5.33 8.70
C GLU A 348 -35.47 5.26 7.17
N ASN A 349 -34.59 6.03 6.51
CA ASN A 349 -34.52 6.08 5.06
C ASN A 349 -33.94 4.82 4.41
N THR A 350 -33.11 4.07 5.15
CA THR A 350 -32.43 2.88 4.62
C THR A 350 -33.29 1.62 4.78
N MET A 351 -34.26 1.62 5.72
CA MET A 351 -34.86 0.39 6.22
C MET A 351 -36.38 0.34 6.03
N PRO A 352 -36.87 -0.16 4.88
CA PRO A 352 -38.30 -0.26 4.63
C PRO A 352 -39.00 -1.32 5.49
N THR A 353 -38.27 -2.27 6.10
CA THR A 353 -38.85 -3.33 6.95
C THR A 353 -39.05 -2.92 8.40
N LEU A 354 -38.61 -1.73 8.80
CA LEU A 354 -38.79 -1.24 10.16
C LEU A 354 -40.14 -0.52 10.27
N ASP A 355 -41.02 -1.01 11.12
CA ASP A 355 -42.31 -0.38 11.38
C ASP A 355 -42.16 0.88 12.26
N ARG A 356 -43.08 1.84 12.11
CA ARG A 356 -43.02 3.13 12.81
C ARG A 356 -43.03 3.01 14.33
N THR A 357 -43.73 2.00 14.86
CA THR A 357 -43.80 1.77 16.31
C THR A 357 -42.43 1.33 16.82
N SER A 358 -41.80 0.36 16.14
CA SER A 358 -40.45 -0.08 16.48
C SER A 358 -39.41 1.03 16.32
N PHE A 359 -39.52 1.83 15.26
CA PHE A 359 -38.64 2.99 15.05
C PHE A 359 -38.74 4.02 16.19
N GLY A 360 -39.96 4.34 16.63
CA GLY A 360 -40.20 5.29 17.72
C GLY A 360 -39.65 4.84 19.08
N MET A 361 -39.38 3.55 19.27
CA MET A 361 -38.80 3.01 20.50
C MET A 361 -37.27 3.07 20.53
N ILE A 362 -36.58 3.21 19.38
CA ILE A 362 -35.11 3.21 19.32
C ILE A 362 -34.47 4.23 20.28
N PRO A 363 -34.95 5.48 20.41
CA PRO A 363 -34.37 6.46 21.33
C PRO A 363 -34.59 6.15 22.81
N SER A 364 -35.46 5.19 23.13
CA SER A 364 -35.80 4.79 24.50
C SER A 364 -35.15 3.47 24.94
N LEU A 365 -34.37 2.83 24.07
CA LEU A 365 -33.69 1.56 24.39
C LEU A 365 -32.66 1.73 25.50
N GLY A 366 -32.69 0.84 26.48
CA GLY A 366 -31.68 0.71 27.52
C GLY A 366 -30.40 0.01 27.04
N GLN A 367 -29.40 -0.04 27.91
CA GLN A 367 -28.16 -0.78 27.65
C GLN A 367 -28.47 -2.28 27.44
N GLY A 368 -27.95 -2.84 26.35
CA GLY A 368 -28.18 -4.24 25.98
C GLY A 368 -29.51 -4.47 25.25
N GLU A 369 -30.44 -3.52 25.25
CA GLU A 369 -31.66 -3.62 24.45
C GLU A 369 -31.39 -3.31 22.97
N THR A 370 -32.07 -4.01 22.08
CA THR A 370 -31.92 -3.87 20.64
C THR A 370 -33.20 -4.18 19.87
N VAL A 371 -33.37 -3.53 18.73
CA VAL A 371 -34.35 -3.88 17.71
C VAL A 371 -33.65 -4.67 16.61
N LEU A 372 -34.09 -5.89 16.39
CA LEU A 372 -33.64 -6.78 15.32
C LEU A 372 -34.62 -6.69 14.14
N THR A 373 -34.12 -6.43 12.94
CA THR A 373 -34.95 -6.35 11.73
C THR A 373 -34.13 -6.64 10.47
N GLY A 374 -34.81 -6.92 9.36
CA GLY A 374 -34.20 -7.20 8.06
C GLY A 374 -34.60 -8.55 7.50
N LYS A 375 -33.88 -9.06 6.50
CA LYS A 375 -34.28 -10.28 5.75
C LYS A 375 -34.30 -11.55 6.60
N ALA A 376 -33.52 -11.61 7.67
CA ALA A 376 -33.50 -12.74 8.60
C ALA A 376 -34.70 -12.75 9.57
N PHE A 377 -35.41 -11.62 9.70
CA PHE A 377 -36.48 -11.44 10.67
C PHE A 377 -37.78 -11.03 9.94
N PRO A 378 -38.82 -11.90 9.91
CA PRO A 378 -40.07 -11.59 9.22
C PRO A 378 -40.78 -10.32 9.75
N ILE A 379 -40.54 -9.98 11.01
CA ILE A 379 -41.03 -8.78 11.70
C ILE A 379 -39.90 -8.22 12.58
N SER A 380 -40.01 -6.96 12.98
CA SER A 380 -39.11 -6.36 13.99
C SER A 380 -39.23 -7.10 15.32
N ILE A 381 -38.10 -7.48 15.92
CA ILE A 381 -38.05 -8.17 17.22
C ILE A 381 -37.30 -7.29 18.22
N PHE A 382 -37.92 -7.04 19.37
CA PHE A 382 -37.25 -6.47 20.53
C PHE A 382 -36.52 -7.57 21.30
N ALA A 383 -35.23 -7.39 21.53
CA ALA A 383 -34.41 -8.34 22.24
C ALA A 383 -33.52 -7.63 23.26
N HIS A 384 -33.13 -8.38 24.30
CA HIS A 384 -32.11 -7.97 25.25
C HIS A 384 -30.88 -8.87 25.11
N VAL A 385 -29.75 -8.28 24.76
CA VAL A 385 -28.47 -8.96 24.58
C VAL A 385 -27.74 -8.97 25.91
N SER A 386 -27.69 -10.13 26.56
CA SER A 386 -26.92 -10.31 27.79
C SER A 386 -25.41 -10.14 27.55
N HIS A 387 -24.71 -9.61 28.54
CA HIS A 387 -23.26 -9.56 28.48
C HIS A 387 -22.63 -10.97 28.42
N ALA A 388 -21.55 -11.10 27.67
CA ALA A 388 -20.68 -12.27 27.75
C ALA A 388 -20.10 -12.46 29.16
N SER A 389 -19.66 -13.68 29.49
CA SER A 389 -18.93 -13.93 30.74
C SER A 389 -17.66 -13.08 30.78
N LYS A 390 -17.23 -12.67 31.98
CA LYS A 390 -16.14 -11.69 32.18
C LYS A 390 -14.85 -12.08 31.45
N GLU A 391 -14.56 -13.38 31.34
CA GLU A 391 -13.39 -13.93 30.65
C GLU A 391 -13.38 -13.68 29.13
N TYR A 392 -14.56 -13.50 28.51
CA TYR A 392 -14.71 -13.24 27.06
C TYR A 392 -15.04 -11.78 26.75
N ARG A 393 -15.15 -10.91 27.76
CA ARG A 393 -15.42 -9.49 27.52
C ARG A 393 -14.18 -8.81 26.93
N PRO A 394 -14.33 -8.00 25.87
CA PRO A 394 -13.25 -7.14 25.42
C PRO A 394 -12.88 -6.15 26.54
N LYS A 395 -11.63 -5.68 26.54
CA LYS A 395 -11.19 -4.59 27.43
C LYS A 395 -11.75 -3.25 26.92
N SER A 396 -13.05 -3.07 27.04
CA SER A 396 -13.81 -1.91 26.57
C SER A 396 -14.47 -1.13 27.70
N ASP A 397 -14.25 -1.52 28.95
CA ASP A 397 -14.81 -0.82 30.10
C ASP A 397 -14.24 0.60 30.19
N ASP A 398 -15.11 1.57 30.46
CA ASP A 398 -14.72 2.96 30.62
C ASP A 398 -13.70 3.09 31.76
N ILE A 399 -12.75 4.00 31.55
CA ILE A 399 -11.78 4.33 32.58
C ILE A 399 -12.52 4.99 33.74
N ILE A 400 -12.36 4.44 34.94
CA ILE A 400 -12.93 5.02 36.16
C ILE A 400 -12.17 6.31 36.47
N LEU A 401 -12.72 7.45 36.05
CA LEU A 401 -12.07 8.76 36.17
C LEU A 401 -11.75 9.13 37.63
N THR A 402 -12.58 8.70 38.57
CA THR A 402 -12.39 8.94 40.01
C THR A 402 -11.13 8.27 40.57
N ASP A 403 -10.64 7.21 39.94
CA ASP A 403 -9.40 6.55 40.35
C ASP A 403 -8.15 7.32 39.89
N ILE A 404 -8.31 8.17 38.86
CA ILE A 404 -7.24 8.95 38.22
C ILE A 404 -7.16 10.38 38.76
N TRP A 405 -8.31 10.98 39.07
CA TRP A 405 -8.41 12.32 39.63
C TRP A 405 -8.06 12.28 41.13
N LYS A 406 -6.78 12.10 41.45
CA LYS A 406 -6.22 12.30 42.78
C LYS A 406 -5.76 13.74 42.99
#